data_AF-A0A7T8GP69-F1
#
_entry.id   AF-A0A7T8GP69-F1
#
_cell.length_a   1.000
_cell.length_b   1.000
_cell.length_c   1.000
_cell.angle_alpha   90.00
_cell.angle_beta   90.00
_cell.angle_gamma   90.00
#
_symmetry.space_group_name_H-M   'P 1'
#
loop_
_entity.id
_entity.type
_entity.pdbx_description
1 polymer ?
#
loop_
_entity_poly.entity_id
_entity_poly.type
_entity_poly.pdbx_seq_one_letter_code
_entity_poly.pdbx_strand_id
1 'polypeptide(L)'
;MQYQVCYFQLLLHRIFNPIRWTKAMKSQLHLSPPGSELQVRLDSHRSRRQMSREANRIVNDLMAKDAEHRTRDVGVQTDHSCFVENIDDLKLKFKKAKSDLCIQKKKSKSSHKEAHTTRNQCKKAFKIRKTLIQKCTPAQAKRVLTPDKKWFHYSKKDIVTALIVRSMSKRVFEYLRQT
;
A
#
# COMPACT_ATOMS: atom_id res chain seq x y z
N MET A 1 -18.27 -24.29 -11.96
CA MET A 1 -18.12 -24.88 -10.61
C MET A 1 -18.97 -26.17 -10.47
N GLN A 2 -18.82 -27.17 -11.36
CA GLN A 2 -19.70 -28.36 -11.35
C GLN A 2 -18.97 -29.71 -11.54
N TYR A 3 -17.64 -29.73 -11.70
CA TYR A 3 -16.90 -30.98 -11.96
C TYR A 3 -16.21 -31.59 -10.72
N GLN A 4 -16.20 -30.91 -9.57
CA GLN A 4 -15.50 -31.41 -8.36
C GLN A 4 -16.35 -32.30 -7.45
N VAL A 5 -17.68 -32.29 -7.58
CA VAL A 5 -18.57 -33.08 -6.70
C VAL A 5 -18.63 -34.55 -7.12
N CYS A 6 -18.50 -34.86 -8.41
CA CYS A 6 -18.60 -36.24 -8.91
C CYS A 6 -17.40 -37.13 -8.50
N TYR A 7 -16.23 -36.55 -8.23
CA TYR A 7 -15.04 -37.34 -7.87
C TYR A 7 -15.11 -37.89 -6.43
N PHE A 8 -15.72 -37.15 -5.50
CA PHE A 8 -15.87 -37.59 -4.11
C PHE A 8 -16.94 -38.69 -3.94
N GLN A 9 -18.00 -38.68 -4.75
CA GLN A 9 -19.02 -39.74 -4.74
C GLN A 9 -18.50 -41.08 -5.26
N LEU A 10 -17.59 -41.07 -6.25
CA LEU A 10 -16.95 -42.30 -6.76
C LEU A 10 -15.92 -42.89 -5.78
N LEU A 11 -15.26 -42.04 -4.97
CA LEU A 11 -14.30 -42.51 -3.97
C LEU A 11 -15.00 -43.20 -2.79
N LEU A 12 -16.14 -42.67 -2.33
CA LEU A 12 -16.91 -43.28 -1.23
C LEU A 12 -17.52 -44.64 -1.63
N HIS A 13 -17.90 -44.83 -2.90
CA HIS A 13 -18.48 -46.08 -3.37
C HIS A 13 -17.48 -47.25 -3.46
N ARG A 14 -16.17 -46.96 -3.51
CA ARG A 14 -15.09 -47.97 -3.49
C ARG A 14 -14.68 -48.39 -2.09
N ILE A 15 -14.91 -47.56 -1.08
CA ILE A 15 -14.50 -47.84 0.30
C ILE A 15 -15.56 -48.66 1.05
N PHE A 16 -16.85 -48.53 0.70
CA PHE A 16 -17.97 -49.14 1.44
C PHE A 16 -18.47 -50.50 0.91
N ASN A 17 -17.76 -51.19 0.00
CA ASN A 17 -18.24 -52.46 -0.56
C ASN A 17 -17.29 -53.65 -0.32
N PRO A 18 -17.17 -54.17 0.92
CA PRO A 18 -16.31 -55.33 1.20
C PRO A 18 -16.99 -56.70 0.98
N ILE A 19 -18.23 -56.77 0.47
CA ILE A 19 -19.06 -57.99 0.62
C ILE A 19 -19.08 -58.93 -0.60
N ARG A 20 -18.47 -58.61 -1.75
CA ARG A 20 -18.59 -59.46 -2.96
C ARG A 20 -17.48 -60.47 -3.24
N TRP A 21 -16.44 -60.58 -2.41
CA TRP A 21 -15.29 -61.43 -2.72
C TRP A 21 -15.12 -62.69 -1.84
N THR A 22 -16.10 -63.05 -1.01
CA THR A 22 -16.00 -64.26 -0.17
C THR A 22 -16.80 -65.46 -0.66
N LYS A 23 -17.55 -65.35 -1.77
CA LYS A 23 -18.38 -66.47 -2.28
C LYS A 23 -17.80 -67.26 -3.45
N ALA A 24 -16.70 -66.83 -4.06
CA ALA A 24 -16.09 -67.51 -5.21
C ALA A 24 -14.89 -68.41 -4.87
N MET A 25 -14.34 -68.35 -3.64
CA MET A 25 -13.22 -69.21 -3.22
C MET A 25 -13.65 -70.36 -2.31
N LYS A 26 -14.74 -71.06 -2.66
CA LYS A 26 -15.15 -72.30 -1.97
C LYS A 26 -15.32 -73.52 -2.86
N SER A 27 -14.88 -73.43 -4.10
CA SER A 27 -14.88 -74.54 -5.06
C SER A 27 -13.51 -74.62 -5.69
N GLN A 28 -12.64 -75.44 -5.09
CA GLN A 28 -11.50 -76.16 -5.67
C GLN A 28 -10.59 -76.59 -4.52
N LEU A 29 -11.10 -77.46 -3.65
CA LEU A 29 -10.27 -78.37 -2.88
C LEU A 29 -10.18 -79.64 -3.70
N HIS A 30 -9.35 -79.60 -4.74
CA HIS A 30 -8.89 -80.81 -5.40
C HIS A 30 -7.78 -81.43 -4.55
N LEU A 31 -7.98 -82.71 -4.25
CA LEU A 31 -7.06 -83.60 -3.56
C LEU A 31 -5.69 -83.61 -4.26
N SER A 32 -4.64 -83.34 -3.50
CA SER A 32 -3.25 -83.66 -3.84
C SER A 32 -2.67 -84.57 -2.74
N PRO A 33 -1.76 -85.49 -3.10
CA PRO A 33 -1.45 -86.71 -2.34
C PRO A 33 -0.60 -86.45 -1.09
N PRO A 34 -0.43 -87.44 -0.18
CA PRO A 34 0.22 -87.22 1.11
C PRO A 34 1.73 -87.06 0.94
N GLY A 35 2.19 -85.82 0.88
CA GLY A 35 3.59 -85.44 0.99
C GLY A 35 3.82 -84.63 2.26
N SER A 36 4.48 -85.26 3.23
CA SER A 36 5.21 -84.67 4.37
C SER A 36 4.65 -83.36 4.98
N GLU A 37 3.95 -83.48 6.12
CA GLU A 37 3.47 -82.36 6.98
C GLU A 37 4.55 -81.32 7.36
N LEU A 38 5.82 -81.68 7.24
CA LEU A 38 6.98 -80.79 7.42
C LEU A 38 7.12 -79.72 6.33
N GLN A 39 6.74 -80.01 5.08
CA GLN A 39 6.87 -79.08 3.94
C GLN A 39 5.81 -77.98 4.00
N VAL A 40 4.56 -78.34 4.29
CA VAL A 40 3.42 -77.40 4.45
C VAL A 40 3.64 -76.45 5.63
N ARG A 41 4.24 -76.92 6.73
CA ARG A 41 4.60 -76.07 7.88
C ARG A 41 5.68 -75.04 7.50
N LEU A 42 6.71 -75.45 6.76
CA LEU A 42 7.79 -74.56 6.30
C LEU A 42 7.28 -73.49 5.31
N ASP A 43 6.43 -73.86 4.37
CA ASP A 43 5.85 -72.93 3.39
C ASP A 43 4.87 -71.94 4.04
N SER A 44 4.07 -72.38 5.04
CA SER A 44 3.21 -71.46 5.81
C SER A 44 4.02 -70.45 6.64
N HIS A 45 5.15 -70.87 7.20
CA HIS A 45 6.00 -70.01 8.03
C HIS A 45 6.79 -69.00 7.18
N ARG A 46 7.22 -69.40 5.98
CA ARG A 46 7.87 -68.53 4.99
C ARG A 46 6.88 -67.51 4.41
N SER A 47 5.66 -67.95 4.11
CA SER A 47 4.57 -67.09 3.65
C SER A 47 4.10 -66.09 4.71
N ARG A 48 4.00 -66.49 6.00
CA ARG A 48 3.71 -65.56 7.11
C ARG A 48 4.77 -64.49 7.29
N ARG A 49 6.06 -64.86 7.15
CA ARG A 49 7.17 -63.90 7.23
C ARG A 49 7.19 -62.95 6.04
N GLN A 50 6.83 -63.41 4.84
CA GLN A 50 6.64 -62.55 3.68
C GLN A 50 5.46 -61.59 3.88
N MET A 51 4.28 -62.07 4.28
CA MET A 51 3.14 -61.20 4.57
C MET A 51 3.42 -60.17 5.68
N SER A 52 4.17 -60.53 6.72
CA SER A 52 4.59 -59.59 7.76
C SER A 52 5.55 -58.51 7.25
N ARG A 53 6.45 -58.84 6.32
CA ARG A 53 7.35 -57.87 5.68
C ARG A 53 6.60 -56.95 4.72
N GLU A 54 5.66 -57.50 3.94
CA GLU A 54 4.76 -56.74 3.07
C GLU A 54 3.93 -55.74 3.89
N ALA A 55 3.32 -56.20 4.99
CA ALA A 55 2.53 -55.35 5.88
C ALA A 55 3.38 -54.24 6.52
N ASN A 56 4.60 -54.55 6.98
CA ASN A 56 5.51 -53.54 7.54
C ASN A 56 5.95 -52.52 6.47
N ARG A 57 6.14 -52.93 5.21
CA ARG A 57 6.40 -51.99 4.11
C ARG A 57 5.21 -51.06 3.87
N ILE A 58 3.99 -51.60 3.82
CA ILE A 58 2.78 -50.81 3.59
C ILE A 58 2.57 -49.79 4.73
N VAL A 59 2.78 -50.20 5.97
CA VAL A 59 2.66 -49.30 7.14
C VAL A 59 3.72 -48.20 7.09
N ASN A 60 4.96 -48.52 6.74
CA ASN A 60 6.02 -47.52 6.61
C ASN A 60 5.75 -46.53 5.47
N ASP A 61 5.27 -47.00 4.32
CA ASP A 61 4.89 -46.13 3.19
C ASP A 61 3.71 -45.21 3.55
N LEU A 62 2.73 -45.72 4.31
CA LEU A 62 1.60 -44.91 4.81
C LEU A 62 2.09 -43.83 5.77
N MET A 63 2.96 -44.17 6.72
CA MET A 63 3.54 -43.21 7.66
C MET A 63 4.38 -42.14 6.96
N ALA A 64 5.15 -42.52 5.92
CA ALA A 64 5.94 -41.58 5.12
C ALA A 64 5.05 -40.59 4.34
N LYS A 65 3.97 -41.08 3.71
CA LYS A 65 3.01 -40.23 2.99
C LYS A 65 2.24 -39.29 3.92
N ASP A 66 1.90 -39.74 5.12
CA ASP A 66 1.21 -38.90 6.11
C ASP A 66 2.12 -37.77 6.62
N ALA A 67 3.43 -38.04 6.78
CA ALA A 67 4.42 -37.02 7.13
C ALA A 67 4.64 -35.98 6.00
N GLU A 68 4.66 -36.41 4.74
CA GLU A 68 4.72 -35.49 3.59
C GLU A 68 3.45 -34.63 3.45
N HIS A 69 2.28 -35.18 3.75
CA HIS A 69 1.03 -34.42 3.73
C HIS A 69 1.01 -33.34 4.82
N ARG A 70 1.40 -33.68 6.05
CA ARG A 70 1.45 -32.73 7.16
C ARG A 70 2.43 -31.58 6.91
N THR A 71 3.59 -31.84 6.31
CA THR A 71 4.56 -30.78 5.99
C THR A 71 4.05 -29.82 4.91
N ARG A 72 3.31 -30.32 3.91
CA ARG A 72 2.63 -29.46 2.92
C ARG A 72 1.52 -28.62 3.54
N ASP A 73 0.68 -29.22 4.40
CA ASP A 73 -0.42 -28.50 5.03
C ASP A 73 0.07 -27.37 5.95
N VAL A 74 1.18 -27.59 6.67
CA VAL A 74 1.85 -26.55 7.46
C VAL A 74 2.36 -25.43 6.55
N GLY A 75 3.01 -25.77 5.43
CA GLY A 75 3.49 -24.80 4.44
C GLY A 75 2.38 -23.90 3.90
N VAL A 76 1.23 -24.49 3.53
CA VAL A 76 0.06 -23.76 3.03
C VAL A 76 -0.53 -22.81 4.09
N GLN A 77 -0.59 -23.23 5.36
CA GLN A 77 -1.07 -22.37 6.45
C GLN A 77 -0.13 -21.18 6.70
N THR A 78 1.19 -21.40 6.71
CA THR A 78 2.17 -20.32 6.86
C THR A 78 2.11 -19.31 5.71
N ASP A 79 1.97 -19.78 4.47
CA ASP A 79 1.85 -18.91 3.29
C ASP A 79 0.56 -18.07 3.34
N HIS A 80 -0.55 -18.66 3.81
CA HIS A 80 -1.81 -17.93 3.96
C HIS A 80 -1.73 -16.86 5.06
N SER A 81 -1.06 -17.16 6.19
CA SER A 81 -0.84 -16.18 7.26
C SER A 81 0.00 -15.00 6.76
N CYS A 82 1.12 -15.26 6.08
CA CYS A 82 1.94 -14.19 5.48
C CYS A 82 1.17 -13.37 4.43
N PHE A 83 0.29 -13.99 3.65
CA PHE A 83 -0.53 -13.28 2.67
C PHE A 83 -1.53 -12.32 3.33
N VAL A 84 -2.19 -12.75 4.41
CA VAL A 84 -3.16 -11.92 5.16
C VAL A 84 -2.46 -10.77 5.88
N GLU A 85 -1.31 -11.00 6.52
CA GLU A 85 -0.51 -9.96 7.17
C GLU A 85 -0.07 -8.88 6.17
N ASN A 86 0.38 -9.29 4.97
CA ASN A 86 0.74 -8.37 3.90
C ASN A 86 -0.46 -7.54 3.41
N ILE A 87 -1.66 -8.12 3.35
CA ILE A 87 -2.89 -7.39 2.97
C ILE A 87 -3.24 -6.32 4.01
N ASP A 88 -3.13 -6.63 5.30
CA ASP A 88 -3.47 -5.68 6.35
C ASP A 88 -2.47 -4.53 6.43
N ASP A 89 -1.18 -4.81 6.22
CA ASP A 89 -0.16 -3.76 6.05
C ASP A 89 -0.43 -2.89 4.80
N LEU A 90 -0.86 -3.50 3.69
CA LEU A 90 -1.26 -2.77 2.48
C LEU A 90 -2.46 -1.85 2.75
N LYS A 91 -3.48 -2.32 3.47
CA LYS A 91 -4.65 -1.51 3.85
C LYS A 91 -4.24 -0.33 4.74
N LEU A 92 -3.32 -0.55 5.68
CA LEU A 92 -2.81 0.51 6.56
C LEU A 92 -2.06 1.57 5.76
N LYS A 93 -1.14 1.15 4.88
CA LYS A 93 -0.42 2.04 3.95
C LYS A 93 -1.37 2.83 3.06
N PHE A 94 -2.42 2.19 2.54
CA PHE A 94 -3.42 2.85 1.70
C PHE A 94 -4.22 3.91 2.48
N LYS A 95 -4.65 3.61 3.71
CA LYS A 95 -5.33 4.59 4.59
C LYS A 95 -4.45 5.80 4.87
N LYS A 96 -3.17 5.57 5.18
CA LYS A 96 -2.19 6.64 5.42
C LYS A 96 -1.94 7.48 4.16
N ALA A 97 -1.74 6.85 3.01
CA ALA A 97 -1.57 7.57 1.74
C ALA A 97 -2.79 8.46 1.42
N LYS A 98 -4.01 7.98 1.70
CA LYS A 98 -5.24 8.77 1.51
C LYS A 98 -5.32 9.97 2.45
N SER A 99 -4.94 9.82 3.73
CA SER A 99 -4.89 10.96 4.65
C SER A 99 -3.85 11.98 4.23
N ASP A 100 -2.68 11.53 3.81
CA ASP A 100 -1.57 12.40 3.39
C ASP A 100 -1.95 13.20 2.13
N LEU A 101 -2.58 12.55 1.14
CA LEU A 101 -3.15 13.21 -0.04
C LEU A 101 -4.17 14.30 0.33
N CYS A 102 -5.03 14.04 1.33
CA CYS A 102 -6.00 15.02 1.80
C CYS A 102 -5.30 16.25 2.42
N ILE A 103 -4.27 16.01 3.23
CA ILE A 103 -3.46 17.08 3.84
C ILE A 103 -2.73 17.89 2.75
N GLN A 104 -2.10 17.23 1.79
CA GLN A 104 -1.41 17.89 0.68
C GLN A 104 -2.38 18.73 -0.16
N LYS A 105 -3.59 18.24 -0.45
CA LYS A 105 -4.62 18.99 -1.19
C LYS A 105 -5.09 20.24 -0.43
N LYS A 106 -5.17 20.18 0.90
CA LYS A 106 -5.49 21.36 1.72
C LYS A 106 -4.35 22.39 1.68
N LYS A 107 -3.10 21.92 1.85
CA LYS A 107 -1.90 22.78 1.78
C LYS A 107 -1.73 23.44 0.39
N SER A 108 -1.99 22.71 -0.69
CA SER A 108 -1.88 23.28 -2.04
C SER A 108 -2.93 24.35 -2.30
N LYS A 109 -4.17 24.16 -1.82
CA LYS A 109 -5.23 25.17 -1.90
C LYS A 109 -4.89 26.44 -1.12
N SER A 110 -4.38 26.33 0.10
CA SER A 110 -3.98 27.51 0.89
C SER A 110 -2.82 28.25 0.22
N SER A 111 -1.78 27.52 -0.20
CA SER A 111 -0.63 28.09 -0.91
C SER A 111 -1.05 28.79 -2.21
N HIS A 112 -1.97 28.21 -2.98
CA HIS A 112 -2.48 28.84 -4.19
C HIS A 112 -3.23 30.15 -3.89
N LYS A 113 -4.06 30.16 -2.85
CA LYS A 113 -4.79 31.37 -2.41
C LYS A 113 -3.83 32.46 -1.94
N GLU A 114 -2.79 32.11 -1.18
CA GLU A 114 -1.73 33.03 -0.76
C GLU A 114 -0.98 33.62 -1.95
N ALA A 115 -0.52 32.77 -2.88
CA ALA A 115 0.18 33.21 -4.09
C ALA A 115 -0.67 34.18 -4.93
N HIS A 116 -1.96 33.90 -5.08
CA HIS A 116 -2.88 34.79 -5.79
C HIS A 116 -3.04 36.14 -5.08
N THR A 117 -3.15 36.12 -3.75
CA THR A 117 -3.27 37.34 -2.93
C THR A 117 -2.01 38.19 -3.03
N THR A 118 -0.83 37.59 -2.86
CA THR A 118 0.47 38.26 -3.01
C THR A 118 0.64 38.84 -4.41
N ARG A 119 0.29 38.09 -5.46
CA ARG A 119 0.35 38.60 -6.85
C ARG A 119 -0.52 39.84 -7.03
N ASN A 120 -1.71 39.87 -6.46
CA ASN A 120 -2.60 41.02 -6.55
C ASN A 120 -2.09 42.22 -5.76
N GLN A 121 -1.52 42.00 -4.58
CA GLN A 121 -0.85 43.05 -3.81
C GLN A 121 0.34 43.63 -4.57
N CYS A 122 1.19 42.81 -5.18
CA CYS A 122 2.30 43.25 -6.02
C CYS A 122 1.81 44.08 -7.22
N LYS A 123 0.74 43.65 -7.90
CA LYS A 123 0.14 44.42 -9.01
C LYS A 123 -0.36 45.79 -8.55
N LYS A 124 -1.03 45.87 -7.39
CA LYS A 124 -1.49 47.14 -6.81
C LYS A 124 -0.30 48.04 -6.44
N ALA A 125 0.70 47.50 -5.74
CA ALA A 125 1.90 48.22 -5.35
C ALA A 125 2.68 48.74 -6.58
N PHE A 126 2.77 47.95 -7.64
CA PHE A 126 3.39 48.35 -8.90
C PHE A 126 2.65 49.53 -9.55
N LYS A 127 1.31 49.48 -9.61
CA LYS A 127 0.50 50.60 -10.12
C LYS A 127 0.74 51.88 -9.31
N ILE A 128 0.70 51.79 -7.98
CA ILE A 128 0.97 52.93 -7.09
C ILE A 128 2.37 53.49 -7.34
N ARG A 129 3.40 52.63 -7.37
CA ARG A 129 4.79 53.03 -7.62
C ARG A 129 4.94 53.71 -8.98
N LYS A 130 4.31 53.18 -10.04
CA LYS A 130 4.33 53.78 -11.38
C LYS A 130 3.73 55.19 -11.36
N THR A 131 2.56 55.36 -10.72
CA THR A 131 1.90 56.67 -10.62
C THR A 131 2.74 57.67 -9.82
N LEU A 132 3.36 57.24 -8.72
CA LEU A 132 4.23 58.10 -7.91
C LEU A 132 5.46 58.56 -8.69
N ILE A 133 6.09 57.67 -9.47
CA ILE A 133 7.26 58.04 -10.29
C ILE A 133 6.88 59.01 -11.42
N GLN A 134 5.65 58.93 -11.95
CA GLN A 134 5.18 59.86 -12.99
C GLN A 134 4.85 61.25 -12.45
N LYS A 135 4.27 61.34 -11.24
CA LYS A 135 3.77 62.61 -10.69
C LYS A 135 4.72 63.30 -9.72
N CYS A 136 5.61 62.55 -9.09
CA CYS A 136 6.48 63.04 -8.03
C CYS A 136 7.94 62.82 -8.41
N THR A 137 8.80 63.60 -7.76
CA THR A 137 10.23 63.38 -7.86
C THR A 137 10.66 62.07 -7.17
N PRO A 138 11.83 61.49 -7.52
CA PRO A 138 12.30 60.24 -6.91
C PRO A 138 12.40 60.29 -5.38
N ALA A 139 12.81 61.42 -4.78
CA ALA A 139 12.90 61.57 -3.33
C ALA A 139 11.49 61.60 -2.68
N GLN A 140 10.54 62.31 -3.29
CA GLN A 140 9.14 62.34 -2.82
C GLN A 140 8.48 60.95 -2.93
N ALA A 141 8.67 60.26 -4.06
CA ALA A 141 8.15 58.91 -4.24
C ALA A 141 8.73 57.93 -3.20
N LYS A 142 10.03 58.03 -2.88
CA LYS A 142 10.66 57.24 -1.82
C LYS A 142 10.07 57.54 -0.44
N ARG A 143 9.81 58.82 -0.13
CA ARG A 143 9.19 59.22 1.14
C ARG A 143 7.81 58.61 1.34
N VAL A 144 6.99 58.57 0.30
CA VAL A 144 5.66 57.94 0.34
C VAL A 144 5.75 56.41 0.46
N LEU A 145 6.71 55.78 -0.21
CA LEU A 145 6.86 54.32 -0.21
C LEU A 145 7.52 53.76 1.06
N THR A 146 8.30 54.57 1.79
CA THR A 146 8.96 54.16 3.03
C THR A 146 8.75 55.22 4.12
N PRO A 147 7.56 55.29 4.75
CA PRO A 147 7.23 56.34 5.71
C PRO A 147 8.11 56.33 6.97
N ASP A 148 8.64 55.16 7.35
CA ASP A 148 9.42 54.99 8.58
C ASP A 148 10.84 55.59 8.50
N LYS A 149 11.31 55.89 7.28
CA LYS A 149 12.62 56.54 7.10
C LYS A 149 12.49 58.02 7.37
N LYS A 150 13.15 58.50 8.43
CA LYS A 150 13.16 59.93 8.80
C LYS A 150 14.02 60.79 7.88
N TRP A 151 15.01 60.20 7.22
CA TRP A 151 16.02 60.92 6.44
C TRP A 151 15.98 60.53 4.97
N PHE A 152 15.71 61.52 4.11
CA PHE A 152 15.82 61.41 2.67
C PHE A 152 16.80 62.44 2.16
N HIS A 153 17.71 62.02 1.31
CA HIS A 153 18.54 62.94 0.57
C HIS A 153 17.71 63.57 -0.55
N TYR A 154 17.58 64.90 -0.52
CA TYR A 154 16.89 65.67 -1.55
C TYR A 154 17.90 66.19 -2.56
N SER A 155 17.67 65.88 -3.83
CA SER A 155 18.45 66.42 -4.94
C SER A 155 18.07 67.88 -5.22
N LYS A 156 18.91 68.57 -6.00
CA LYS A 156 18.61 69.94 -6.47
C LYS A 156 17.23 70.05 -7.15
N LYS A 157 16.85 69.04 -7.94
CA LYS A 157 15.53 69.00 -8.62
C LYS A 157 14.36 68.94 -7.63
N ASP A 158 14.52 68.20 -6.54
CA ASP A 158 13.50 68.05 -5.50
C ASP A 158 13.29 69.37 -4.76
N ILE A 159 14.40 70.06 -4.45
CA ILE A 159 14.40 71.36 -3.78
C ILE A 159 13.76 72.43 -4.68
N VAL A 160 14.15 72.49 -5.96
CA VAL A 160 13.56 73.45 -6.93
C VAL A 160 12.05 73.22 -7.07
N THR A 161 11.61 71.97 -7.17
CA THR A 161 10.18 71.63 -7.26
C THR A 161 9.42 72.11 -6.01
N ALA A 162 9.99 71.94 -4.82
CA ALA A 162 9.38 72.43 -3.58
C ALA A 162 9.31 73.96 -3.51
N LEU A 163 10.36 74.65 -3.98
CA LEU A 163 10.38 76.12 -4.04
C LEU A 163 9.35 76.67 -5.02
N ILE A 164 9.14 76.03 -6.18
CA ILE A 164 8.10 76.40 -7.13
C ILE A 164 6.72 76.35 -6.44
N VAL A 165 6.38 75.22 -5.80
CA VAL A 165 5.09 75.08 -5.10
C VAL A 165 4.93 76.13 -3.98
N ARG A 166 5.99 76.37 -3.19
CA ARG A 166 5.99 77.40 -2.14
C ARG A 166 5.79 78.80 -2.70
N SER A 167 6.39 79.11 -3.85
CA SER A 167 6.27 80.43 -4.49
C SER A 167 4.86 80.69 -5.03
N MET A 168 4.15 79.65 -5.47
CA MET A 168 2.76 79.77 -5.93
C MET A 168 1.79 80.05 -4.77
N SER A 169 1.98 79.38 -3.62
CA SER A 169 1.22 79.71 -2.41
C SER A 169 1.92 79.18 -1.16
N LYS A 170 2.44 80.11 -0.35
CA LYS A 170 3.07 79.79 0.94
C LYS A 170 2.11 79.08 1.89
N ARG A 171 0.86 79.53 1.96
CA ARG A 171 -0.17 78.97 2.86
C ARG A 171 -0.53 77.52 2.49
N VAL A 172 -0.69 77.24 1.20
CA VAL A 172 -0.98 75.87 0.72
C VAL A 172 0.22 74.96 0.95
N PHE A 173 1.44 75.45 0.71
CA PHE A 173 2.66 74.70 0.97
C PHE A 173 2.84 74.35 2.45
N GLU A 174 2.55 75.28 3.37
CA GLU A 174 2.60 75.03 4.81
C GLU A 174 1.53 74.03 5.26
N TYR A 175 0.31 74.13 4.72
CA TYR A 175 -0.75 73.15 4.97
C TYR A 175 -0.33 71.73 4.53
N LEU A 176 0.15 71.56 3.30
CA LEU A 176 0.61 70.27 2.76
C LEU A 176 1.82 69.68 3.49
N ARG A 177 2.58 70.51 4.21
CA ARG A 177 3.72 70.06 5.02
C ARG A 177 3.28 69.46 6.37
N GLN A 178 2.14 69.92 6.89
CA GLN A 178 1.62 69.52 8.20
C GLN A 178 0.77 68.24 8.15
N THR A 179 0.21 67.92 6.98
CA THR A 179 -0.47 66.66 6.67
C THR A 179 0.51 65.53 6.37
#